data_AF-A0ABD7MV22-F1
#
_entry.id   AF-A0ABD7MV22-F1
#
_cell.length_a   1.000
_cell.length_b   1.000
_cell.length_c   1.000
_cell.angle_alpha   90.00
_cell.angle_beta   90.00
_cell.angle_gamma   90.00
#
_symmetry.space_group_name_H-M   'P 1'
#
loop_
_entity.id
_entity.type
_entity.pdbx_description
1 polymer ?
#
loop_
_entity_poly.entity_id
_entity_poly.type
_entity_poly.pdbx_seq_one_letter_code
_entity_poly.pdbx_strand_id
1 'polypeptide(L)'
;MANPFAKGWKYLTASLDQKIDENADPMVQIKQATDAAKDQHQKISEQAAAVIGNKNQLEMKLNRLLADQKDLQQKARNAIEVSDNEADPVKKQESLNVAEIYATQLVSVEQQIEETKALHSQAVSASEQATRQVKESEARLHEQLGQIDQLSSQVKQTKMQEASTKAMDQITALDPDRDVPSLDQVREKIERRYADALGAQELMHNTMGDRIQEIDAVGADMRASARLEEIRAQMRGQLDAAEQPAKELKSGEGEAEKSAKDEAPQDDAAPAAPTGEKDEKSEKEEKSAE
;
A
#
# COMPACT_ATOMS: atom_id res chain seq x y z
N MET A 1 -8.61 10.01 23.89
CA MET A 1 -7.16 9.96 23.61
C MET A 1 -6.95 9.52 22.17
N ALA A 2 -5.88 9.95 21.48
CA ALA A 2 -5.66 9.59 20.08
C ALA A 2 -4.95 8.22 19.96
N ASN A 3 -5.58 7.25 19.32
CA ASN A 3 -5.07 5.88 19.26
C ASN A 3 -3.76 5.78 18.45
N PRO A 4 -2.64 5.26 19.01
CA PRO A 4 -1.36 5.20 18.31
C PRO A 4 -1.38 4.22 17.13
N PHE A 5 -2.09 3.09 17.25
CA PHE A 5 -2.25 2.10 16.16
C PHE A 5 -2.86 2.71 14.89
N ALA A 6 -3.86 3.58 15.03
CA ALA A 6 -4.49 4.25 13.89
C ALA A 6 -3.56 5.23 13.17
N LYS A 7 -2.55 5.78 13.87
CA LYS A 7 -1.48 6.56 13.24
C LYS A 7 -0.49 5.65 12.52
N GLY A 8 -0.06 4.56 13.17
CA GLY A 8 0.84 3.57 12.57
C GLY A 8 0.32 3.02 11.24
N TRP A 9 -0.96 2.66 11.17
CA TRP A 9 -1.56 2.14 9.94
C TRP A 9 -1.65 3.22 8.84
N LYS A 10 -1.99 4.47 9.19
CA LYS A 10 -1.96 5.61 8.24
C LYS A 10 -0.56 5.92 7.70
N TYR A 11 0.47 5.82 8.52
CA TYR A 11 1.85 5.98 8.03
C TYR A 11 2.27 4.80 7.16
N LEU A 12 1.83 3.57 7.47
CA LEU A 12 2.10 2.41 6.65
C LEU A 12 1.45 2.55 5.25
N THR A 13 0.16 2.90 5.18
CA THR A 13 -0.52 3.12 3.90
C THR A 13 0.09 4.30 3.15
N ALA A 14 0.33 5.45 3.79
CA ALA A 14 0.97 6.59 3.12
C ALA A 14 2.38 6.27 2.60
N SER A 15 3.17 5.47 3.32
CA SER A 15 4.49 5.00 2.85
C SER A 15 4.42 3.96 1.73
N LEU A 16 3.27 3.30 1.57
CA LEU A 16 2.99 2.37 0.48
C LEU A 16 2.50 3.14 -0.75
N ASP A 17 1.48 3.98 -0.60
CA ASP A 17 0.92 4.87 -1.62
C ASP A 17 2.02 5.74 -2.22
N GLN A 18 2.83 6.41 -1.39
CA GLN A 18 3.91 7.28 -1.87
C GLN A 18 5.01 6.50 -2.60
N LYS A 19 5.32 5.25 -2.21
CA LYS A 19 6.26 4.40 -2.96
C LYS A 19 5.66 3.79 -4.24
N ILE A 20 4.34 3.65 -4.30
CA ILE A 20 3.62 3.23 -5.50
C ILE A 20 3.60 4.38 -6.50
N ASP A 21 3.45 5.63 -6.05
CA ASP A 21 3.50 6.83 -6.92
C ASP A 21 4.93 7.19 -7.34
N GLU A 22 5.92 7.15 -6.42
CA GLU A 22 7.35 7.41 -6.71
C GLU A 22 7.97 6.35 -7.65
N ASN A 23 7.36 5.16 -7.76
CA ASN A 23 7.73 4.11 -8.71
C ASN A 23 6.59 3.83 -9.72
N ALA A 24 5.64 4.74 -9.89
CA ALA A 24 4.64 4.62 -10.93
C ALA A 24 5.31 4.81 -12.29
N ASP A 25 5.23 3.81 -13.17
CA ASP A 25 5.72 3.94 -14.53
C ASP A 25 5.02 5.15 -15.19
N PRO A 26 5.75 6.17 -15.69
CA PRO A 26 5.14 7.35 -16.28
C PRO A 26 4.27 7.01 -17.50
N MET A 27 4.47 5.85 -18.16
CA MET A 27 3.56 5.34 -19.19
C MET A 27 2.18 4.95 -18.64
N VAL A 28 2.11 4.49 -17.39
CA VAL A 28 0.84 4.18 -16.69
C VAL A 28 0.13 5.48 -16.30
N GLN A 29 0.85 6.48 -15.77
CA GLN A 29 0.29 7.81 -15.50
C GLN A 29 -0.23 8.48 -16.78
N ILE A 30 0.53 8.43 -17.87
CA ILE A 30 0.12 8.91 -19.21
C ILE A 30 -1.15 8.20 -19.68
N LYS A 31 -1.26 6.88 -19.49
CA LYS A 31 -2.48 6.14 -19.81
C LYS A 31 -3.66 6.57 -18.93
N GLN A 32 -3.48 6.69 -17.62
CA GLN A 32 -4.54 7.15 -16.69
C GLN A 32 -5.04 8.55 -17.07
N ALA A 33 -4.14 9.47 -17.43
CA ALA A 33 -4.51 10.79 -17.94
C ALA A 33 -5.26 10.71 -19.28
N THR A 34 -4.84 9.83 -20.19
CA THR A 34 -5.51 9.56 -21.47
C THR A 34 -6.95 9.09 -21.27
N ASP A 35 -7.14 8.12 -20.38
CA ASP A 35 -8.44 7.52 -20.15
C ASP A 35 -9.34 8.48 -19.36
N ALA A 36 -8.81 9.22 -18.37
CA ALA A 36 -9.55 10.26 -17.63
C ALA A 36 -10.01 11.43 -18.53
N ALA A 37 -9.19 11.86 -19.49
CA ALA A 37 -9.55 12.91 -20.45
C ALA A 37 -10.72 12.48 -21.36
N LYS A 38 -10.70 11.24 -21.86
CA LYS A 38 -11.80 10.65 -22.63
C LYS A 38 -13.06 10.54 -21.79
N ASP A 39 -12.94 10.03 -20.55
CA ASP A 39 -14.02 9.93 -19.57
C ASP A 39 -14.71 11.28 -19.32
N GLN A 40 -13.92 12.35 -19.20
CA GLN A 40 -14.44 13.71 -19.01
C GLN A 40 -15.21 14.20 -20.24
N HIS A 41 -14.66 14.01 -21.44
CA HIS A 41 -15.36 14.38 -22.68
C HIS A 41 -16.64 13.56 -22.87
N GLN A 42 -16.61 12.25 -22.61
CA GLN A 42 -17.78 11.39 -22.71
C GLN A 42 -18.91 11.87 -21.78
N LYS A 43 -18.61 12.18 -20.52
CA LYS A 43 -19.61 12.67 -19.55
C LYS A 43 -20.23 14.01 -19.96
N ILE A 44 -19.45 14.91 -20.59
CA ILE A 44 -19.95 16.17 -21.15
C ILE A 44 -20.87 15.91 -22.36
N SER A 45 -20.48 14.98 -23.24
CA SER A 45 -21.27 14.59 -24.41
C SER A 45 -22.57 13.85 -24.04
N GLU A 46 -22.57 13.01 -23.01
CA GLU A 46 -23.76 12.35 -22.44
C GLU A 46 -24.75 13.37 -21.86
N GLN A 47 -24.26 14.33 -21.07
CA GLN A 47 -25.09 15.42 -20.53
C GLN A 47 -25.67 16.29 -21.65
N ALA A 48 -24.87 16.61 -22.68
CA ALA A 48 -25.34 17.35 -23.84
C ALA A 48 -26.41 16.58 -24.63
N ALA A 49 -26.23 15.28 -24.83
CA ALA A 49 -27.22 14.43 -25.50
C ALA A 49 -28.57 14.41 -24.76
N ALA A 50 -28.56 14.40 -23.42
CA ALA A 50 -29.80 14.51 -22.63
C ALA A 50 -30.51 15.87 -22.81
N VAL A 51 -29.76 16.98 -22.82
CA VAL A 51 -30.31 18.33 -23.03
C VAL A 51 -30.87 18.51 -24.46
N ILE A 52 -30.13 18.05 -25.47
CA ILE A 52 -30.57 18.03 -26.88
C ILE A 52 -31.81 17.14 -27.04
N GLY A 53 -31.84 15.98 -26.36
CA GLY A 53 -32.98 15.08 -26.33
C GLY A 53 -34.25 15.73 -25.80
N ASN A 54 -34.16 16.44 -24.67
CA ASN A 54 -35.29 17.20 -24.10
C ASN A 54 -35.79 18.30 -25.07
N LYS A 55 -34.87 19.07 -25.68
CA LYS A 55 -35.20 20.06 -26.71
C LYS A 55 -36.00 19.43 -27.86
N ASN A 56 -35.53 18.29 -28.38
CA ASN A 56 -36.19 17.60 -29.50
C ASN A 56 -37.55 16.97 -29.09
N GLN A 57 -37.70 16.52 -27.84
CA GLN A 57 -38.99 16.05 -27.31
C GLN A 57 -40.02 17.19 -27.21
N LEU A 58 -39.61 18.37 -26.76
CA LEU A 58 -40.46 19.57 -26.72
C LEU A 58 -40.85 20.04 -28.13
N GLU A 59 -39.94 19.97 -29.10
CA GLU A 59 -40.21 20.25 -30.51
C GLU A 59 -41.24 19.29 -31.11
N MET A 60 -41.12 17.98 -30.84
CA MET A 60 -42.12 16.98 -31.25
C MET A 60 -43.49 17.21 -30.58
N LYS A 61 -43.52 17.54 -29.28
CA LYS A 61 -44.75 17.89 -28.56
C LYS A 61 -45.42 19.12 -29.18
N LEU A 62 -44.65 20.17 -29.47
CA LEU A 62 -45.15 21.41 -30.09
C LEU A 62 -45.73 21.14 -31.48
N ASN A 63 -45.04 20.37 -32.32
CA ASN A 63 -45.53 20.00 -33.66
C ASN A 63 -46.84 19.20 -33.61
N ARG A 64 -47.00 18.32 -32.60
CA ARG A 64 -48.28 17.62 -32.37
C ARG A 64 -49.39 18.59 -31.96
N LEU A 65 -49.15 19.45 -30.98
CA LEU A 65 -50.16 20.41 -30.51
C LEU A 65 -50.62 21.37 -31.63
N LEU A 66 -49.71 21.79 -32.52
CA LEU A 66 -50.05 22.59 -33.70
C LEU A 66 -50.91 21.84 -34.73
N ALA A 67 -50.76 20.51 -34.84
CA ALA A 67 -51.65 19.68 -35.65
C ALA A 67 -53.03 19.53 -35.00
N ASP A 68 -53.07 19.27 -33.68
CA ASP A 68 -54.31 19.16 -32.89
C ASP A 68 -55.10 20.50 -32.91
N GLN A 69 -54.41 21.65 -32.82
CA GLN A 69 -54.99 22.99 -32.98
C GLN A 69 -55.68 23.15 -34.34
N LYS A 70 -55.00 22.75 -35.43
CA LYS A 70 -55.53 22.88 -36.80
C LYS A 70 -56.77 21.99 -37.03
N ASP A 71 -56.75 20.77 -36.51
CA ASP A 71 -57.88 19.84 -36.57
C ASP A 71 -59.09 20.37 -35.77
N LEU A 72 -58.87 20.90 -34.56
CA LEU A 72 -59.93 21.55 -33.76
C LEU A 72 -60.48 22.80 -34.45
N GLN A 73 -59.64 23.64 -35.06
CA GLN A 73 -60.09 24.79 -35.85
C GLN A 73 -60.94 24.36 -37.06
N GLN A 74 -60.59 23.26 -37.74
CA GLN A 74 -61.39 22.74 -38.85
C GLN A 74 -62.73 22.16 -38.34
N LYS A 75 -62.73 21.39 -37.25
CA LYS A 75 -63.95 20.83 -36.64
C LYS A 75 -64.90 21.90 -36.14
N ALA A 76 -64.40 22.96 -35.50
CA ALA A 76 -65.20 24.10 -35.07
C ALA A 76 -65.85 24.84 -36.26
N ARG A 77 -65.09 25.10 -37.34
CA ARG A 77 -65.63 25.71 -38.57
C ARG A 77 -66.70 24.85 -39.21
N ASN A 78 -66.46 23.55 -39.36
CA ASN A 78 -67.43 22.61 -39.92
C ASN A 78 -68.73 22.55 -39.07
N ALA A 79 -68.63 22.62 -37.73
CA ALA A 79 -69.79 22.65 -36.85
C ALA A 79 -70.62 23.94 -36.99
N ILE A 80 -69.97 25.09 -37.20
CA ILE A 80 -70.63 26.37 -37.52
C ILE A 80 -71.29 26.30 -38.90
N GLU A 81 -70.61 25.77 -39.92
CA GLU A 81 -71.16 25.62 -41.27
C GLU A 81 -72.37 24.67 -41.30
N VAL A 82 -72.33 23.56 -40.54
CA VAL A 82 -73.49 22.66 -40.36
C VAL A 82 -74.62 23.36 -39.61
N SER A 83 -74.32 24.15 -38.57
CA SER A 83 -75.30 25.03 -37.93
C SER A 83 -75.96 25.91 -38.98
N ASP A 84 -75.21 26.76 -39.67
CA ASP A 84 -75.75 27.82 -40.52
C ASP A 84 -76.70 27.29 -41.60
N ASN A 85 -76.33 26.16 -42.22
CA ASN A 85 -77.13 25.49 -43.25
C ASN A 85 -78.40 24.77 -42.73
N GLU A 86 -78.51 24.44 -41.44
CA GLU A 86 -79.67 23.69 -40.93
C GLU A 86 -80.90 24.59 -40.70
N ALA A 87 -82.05 24.15 -41.20
CA ALA A 87 -83.32 24.90 -41.13
C ALA A 87 -84.08 24.73 -39.81
N ASP A 88 -83.75 23.69 -39.04
CA ASP A 88 -84.37 23.35 -37.76
C ASP A 88 -83.68 24.12 -36.60
N PRO A 89 -84.40 24.96 -35.82
CA PRO A 89 -83.78 25.74 -34.75
C PRO A 89 -83.18 24.89 -33.63
N VAL A 90 -83.67 23.67 -33.40
CA VAL A 90 -83.16 22.79 -32.33
C VAL A 90 -81.78 22.27 -32.71
N LYS A 91 -81.66 21.65 -33.88
CA LYS A 91 -80.38 21.11 -34.40
C LYS A 91 -79.34 22.18 -34.70
N LYS A 92 -79.79 23.38 -35.10
CA LYS A 92 -78.95 24.58 -35.20
C LYS A 92 -78.29 24.88 -33.86
N GLN A 93 -79.06 24.90 -32.77
CA GLN A 93 -78.51 25.08 -31.42
C GLN A 93 -77.61 23.92 -30.99
N GLU A 94 -77.97 22.65 -31.27
CA GLU A 94 -77.11 21.49 -30.99
C GLU A 94 -75.75 21.60 -31.69
N SER A 95 -75.73 22.03 -32.95
CA SER A 95 -74.51 22.23 -33.75
C SER A 95 -73.65 23.38 -33.23
N LEU A 96 -74.26 24.47 -32.76
CA LEU A 96 -73.56 25.58 -32.08
C LEU A 96 -72.93 25.12 -30.76
N ASN A 97 -73.64 24.32 -29.96
CA ASN A 97 -73.09 23.75 -28.72
C ASN A 97 -71.86 22.86 -29.00
N VAL A 98 -71.88 22.10 -30.10
CA VAL A 98 -70.71 21.31 -30.56
C VAL A 98 -69.55 22.21 -30.99
N ALA A 99 -69.82 23.33 -31.67
CA ALA A 99 -68.80 24.32 -32.02
C ALA A 99 -68.17 24.97 -30.77
N GLU A 100 -68.97 25.28 -29.74
CA GLU A 100 -68.49 25.82 -28.45
C GLU A 100 -67.60 24.83 -27.70
N ILE A 101 -67.92 23.53 -27.74
CA ILE A 101 -67.08 22.46 -27.19
C ILE A 101 -65.72 22.41 -27.91
N TYR A 102 -65.69 22.47 -29.25
CA TYR A 102 -64.43 22.51 -30.00
C TYR A 102 -63.65 23.81 -29.76
N ALA A 103 -64.31 24.96 -29.62
CA ALA A 103 -63.66 26.23 -29.27
C ALA A 103 -63.02 26.18 -27.87
N THR A 104 -63.70 25.56 -26.90
CA THR A 104 -63.17 25.36 -25.53
C THR A 104 -61.92 24.46 -25.55
N GLN A 105 -61.94 23.36 -26.32
CA GLN A 105 -60.78 22.50 -26.52
C GLN A 105 -59.63 23.24 -27.22
N LEU A 106 -59.94 24.06 -28.24
CA LEU A 106 -58.96 24.84 -28.98
C LEU A 106 -58.20 25.81 -28.07
N VAL A 107 -58.90 26.58 -27.22
CA VAL A 107 -58.27 27.49 -26.24
C VAL A 107 -57.34 26.72 -25.30
N SER A 108 -57.73 25.52 -24.86
CA SER A 108 -56.87 24.67 -24.02
C SER A 108 -55.61 24.17 -24.75
N VAL A 109 -55.69 23.89 -26.05
CA VAL A 109 -54.52 23.49 -26.86
C VAL A 109 -53.63 24.71 -27.13
N GLU A 110 -54.20 25.87 -27.41
CA GLU A 110 -53.46 27.12 -27.63
C GLU A 110 -52.69 27.56 -26.38
N GLN A 111 -53.25 27.39 -25.17
CA GLN A 111 -52.52 27.60 -23.92
C GLN A 111 -51.33 26.62 -23.76
N GLN A 112 -51.52 25.34 -24.09
CA GLN A 112 -50.44 24.34 -24.04
C GLN A 112 -49.36 24.59 -25.11
N ILE A 113 -49.72 25.19 -26.25
CA ILE A 113 -48.76 25.63 -27.29
C ILE A 113 -47.85 26.72 -26.74
N GLU A 114 -48.38 27.77 -26.11
CA GLU A 114 -47.54 28.86 -25.56
C GLU A 114 -46.65 28.38 -24.40
N GLU A 115 -47.16 27.53 -23.50
CA GLU A 115 -46.34 26.89 -22.46
C GLU A 115 -45.20 26.05 -23.09
N THR A 116 -45.53 25.22 -24.08
CA THR A 116 -44.54 24.34 -24.74
C THR A 116 -43.53 25.15 -25.56
N LYS A 117 -43.92 26.28 -26.17
CA LYS A 117 -43.01 27.23 -26.83
C LYS A 117 -42.02 27.84 -25.84
N ALA A 118 -42.47 28.27 -24.66
CA ALA A 118 -41.61 28.84 -23.62
C ALA A 118 -40.58 27.80 -23.12
N LEU A 119 -41.02 26.58 -22.84
CA LEU A 119 -40.12 25.49 -22.46
C LEU A 119 -39.14 25.12 -23.59
N HIS A 120 -39.61 25.08 -24.84
CA HIS A 120 -38.76 24.80 -26.00
C HIS A 120 -37.70 25.90 -26.21
N SER A 121 -38.04 27.19 -26.03
CA SER A 121 -37.06 28.28 -26.20
C SER A 121 -35.94 28.22 -25.15
N GLN A 122 -36.28 27.88 -23.90
CA GLN A 122 -35.30 27.59 -22.85
C GLN A 122 -34.43 26.38 -23.20
N ALA A 123 -35.04 25.30 -23.69
CA ALA A 123 -34.33 24.08 -24.09
C ALA A 123 -33.42 24.28 -25.31
N VAL A 124 -33.77 25.16 -26.26
CA VAL A 124 -32.89 25.58 -27.37
C VAL A 124 -31.64 26.28 -26.82
N SER A 125 -31.79 27.26 -25.92
CA SER A 125 -30.66 27.99 -25.34
C SER A 125 -29.72 27.06 -24.56
N ALA A 126 -30.28 26.14 -23.75
CA ALA A 126 -29.52 25.12 -23.05
C ALA A 126 -28.82 24.13 -24.00
N SER A 127 -29.52 23.69 -25.07
CA SER A 127 -28.98 22.81 -26.12
C SER A 127 -27.79 23.44 -26.85
N GLU A 128 -27.85 24.74 -27.15
CA GLU A 128 -26.71 25.45 -27.72
C GLU A 128 -25.53 25.53 -26.73
N GLN A 129 -25.80 25.84 -25.46
CA GLN A 129 -24.75 25.92 -24.43
C GLN A 129 -24.04 24.57 -24.26
N ALA A 130 -24.79 23.48 -24.18
CA ALA A 130 -24.25 22.13 -24.13
C ALA A 130 -23.45 21.79 -25.41
N THR A 131 -23.94 22.18 -26.59
CA THR A 131 -23.23 22.00 -27.87
C THR A 131 -21.89 22.77 -27.90
N ARG A 132 -21.84 23.98 -27.31
CA ARG A 132 -20.59 24.74 -27.14
C ARG A 132 -19.62 24.01 -26.20
N GLN A 133 -20.11 23.53 -25.05
CA GLN A 133 -19.30 22.79 -24.07
C GLN A 133 -18.72 21.48 -24.62
N VAL A 134 -19.46 20.75 -25.46
CA VAL A 134 -18.96 19.55 -26.16
C VAL A 134 -17.80 19.92 -27.09
N LYS A 135 -17.95 20.93 -27.94
CA LYS A 135 -16.89 21.38 -28.87
C LYS A 135 -15.65 21.89 -28.16
N GLU A 136 -15.82 22.63 -27.06
CA GLU A 136 -14.70 23.02 -26.20
C GLU A 136 -14.02 21.81 -25.55
N SER A 137 -14.79 20.80 -25.13
CA SER A 137 -14.23 19.59 -24.55
C SER A 137 -13.52 18.71 -25.57
N GLU A 138 -14.00 18.67 -26.81
CA GLU A 138 -13.39 18.00 -27.95
C GLU A 138 -12.04 18.66 -28.30
N ALA A 139 -12.01 19.99 -28.38
CA ALA A 139 -10.77 20.75 -28.56
C ALA A 139 -9.75 20.52 -27.43
N ARG A 140 -10.18 20.58 -26.16
CA ARG A 140 -9.33 20.29 -24.99
C ARG A 140 -8.83 18.84 -24.99
N LEU A 141 -9.66 17.88 -25.38
CA LEU A 141 -9.26 16.47 -25.50
C LEU A 141 -8.19 16.29 -26.59
N HIS A 142 -8.36 16.92 -27.76
CA HIS A 142 -7.34 16.87 -28.81
C HIS A 142 -6.01 17.51 -28.39
N GLU A 143 -6.05 18.63 -27.67
CA GLU A 143 -4.84 19.26 -27.12
C GLU A 143 -4.14 18.36 -26.11
N GLN A 144 -4.89 17.80 -25.14
CA GLN A 144 -4.38 16.89 -24.12
C GLN A 144 -3.78 15.62 -24.75
N LEU A 145 -4.44 15.01 -25.74
CA LEU A 145 -3.92 13.84 -26.45
C LEU A 145 -2.60 14.15 -27.17
N GLY A 146 -2.47 15.33 -27.80
CA GLY A 146 -1.21 15.76 -28.42
C GLY A 146 -0.06 15.92 -27.42
N GLN A 147 -0.34 16.46 -26.23
CA GLN A 147 0.65 16.56 -25.14
C GLN A 147 1.03 15.17 -24.58
N ILE A 148 0.03 14.29 -24.41
CA ILE A 148 0.15 12.90 -23.97
C ILE A 148 1.03 12.08 -24.94
N ASP A 149 0.84 12.22 -26.25
CA ASP A 149 1.66 11.54 -27.26
C ASP A 149 3.12 12.03 -27.25
N GLN A 150 3.34 13.33 -27.08
CA GLN A 150 4.69 13.90 -26.92
C GLN A 150 5.39 13.33 -25.68
N LEU A 151 4.74 13.37 -24.52
CA LEU A 151 5.27 12.78 -23.28
C LEU A 151 5.50 11.27 -23.42
N SER A 152 4.59 10.56 -24.09
CA SER A 152 4.74 9.12 -24.36
C SER A 152 5.97 8.82 -25.21
N SER A 153 6.26 9.64 -26.22
CA SER A 153 7.46 9.49 -27.06
C SER A 153 8.75 9.75 -26.27
N GLN A 154 8.78 10.78 -25.41
CA GLN A 154 9.91 11.08 -24.53
C GLN A 154 10.18 9.94 -23.54
N VAL A 155 9.14 9.45 -22.84
CA VAL A 155 9.27 8.30 -21.92
C VAL A 155 9.80 7.05 -22.63
N LYS A 156 9.35 6.77 -23.86
CA LYS A 156 9.88 5.65 -24.67
C LYS A 156 11.36 5.84 -25.00
N GLN A 157 11.76 7.05 -25.40
CA GLN A 157 13.17 7.37 -25.70
C GLN A 157 14.06 7.23 -24.46
N THR A 158 13.66 7.81 -23.32
CA THR A 158 14.42 7.72 -22.06
C THR A 158 14.54 6.27 -21.60
N LYS A 159 13.46 5.47 -21.64
CA LYS A 159 13.52 4.04 -21.31
C LYS A 159 14.45 3.23 -22.20
N MET A 160 14.57 3.56 -23.49
CA MET A 160 15.56 2.92 -24.37
C MET A 160 17.00 3.28 -23.96
N GLN A 161 17.24 4.52 -23.53
CA GLN A 161 18.54 4.94 -23.01
C GLN A 161 18.84 4.27 -21.66
N GLU A 162 17.89 4.26 -20.72
CA GLU A 162 17.98 3.55 -19.44
C GLU A 162 18.26 2.06 -19.62
N ALA A 163 17.56 1.38 -20.53
CA ALA A 163 17.78 -0.03 -20.83
C ALA A 163 19.16 -0.29 -21.45
N SER A 164 19.63 0.60 -22.33
CA SER A 164 20.97 0.54 -22.93
C SER A 164 22.07 0.74 -21.89
N THR A 165 21.95 1.75 -21.03
CA THR A 165 22.89 2.00 -19.92
C THR A 165 22.88 0.84 -18.94
N LYS A 166 21.70 0.35 -18.52
CA LYS A 166 21.57 -0.78 -17.59
C LYS A 166 22.14 -2.08 -18.15
N ALA A 167 22.07 -2.32 -19.46
CA ALA A 167 22.73 -3.44 -20.11
C ALA A 167 24.26 -3.28 -20.08
N MET A 168 24.77 -2.08 -20.32
CA MET A 168 26.20 -1.77 -20.20
C MET A 168 26.69 -1.87 -18.75
N ASP A 169 25.93 -1.39 -17.76
CA ASP A 169 26.22 -1.54 -16.34
C ASP A 169 26.26 -3.02 -15.94
N GLN A 170 25.35 -3.85 -16.46
CA GLN A 170 25.38 -5.31 -16.25
C GLN A 170 26.60 -5.97 -16.87
N ILE A 171 27.05 -5.53 -18.07
CA ILE A 171 28.28 -6.00 -18.69
C ILE A 171 29.51 -5.55 -17.87
N THR A 172 29.52 -4.32 -17.35
CA THR A 172 30.59 -3.80 -16.49
C THR A 172 30.60 -4.43 -15.09
N ALA A 173 29.45 -4.91 -14.59
CA ALA A 173 29.35 -5.71 -13.37
C ALA A 173 29.71 -7.20 -13.57
N LEU A 174 29.90 -7.63 -14.82
CA LEU A 174 30.45 -8.94 -15.19
C LEU A 174 31.95 -8.88 -15.51
N ASP A 175 32.60 -7.72 -15.31
CA ASP A 175 34.04 -7.52 -15.46
C ASP A 175 34.80 -8.26 -14.33
N PRO A 176 35.57 -9.32 -14.64
CA PRO A 176 36.09 -10.24 -13.63
C PRO A 176 37.12 -9.60 -12.68
N ASP A 177 37.75 -8.48 -13.04
CA ASP A 177 38.81 -7.85 -12.25
C ASP A 177 38.28 -7.02 -11.05
N ARG A 178 36.96 -6.90 -10.84
CA ARG A 178 36.37 -6.02 -9.82
C ARG A 178 35.92 -6.67 -8.50
N ASP A 179 35.57 -7.96 -8.50
CA ASP A 179 35.00 -8.65 -7.32
C ASP A 179 35.90 -9.78 -6.76
N VAL A 180 37.10 -9.99 -7.32
CA VAL A 180 38.15 -10.82 -6.69
C VAL A 180 39.00 -9.99 -5.72
N PRO A 181 39.04 -10.33 -4.41
CA PRO A 181 39.97 -9.69 -3.49
C PRO A 181 41.42 -9.93 -3.94
N SER A 182 42.22 -8.87 -4.00
CA SER A 182 43.62 -9.03 -4.42
C SER A 182 44.40 -9.89 -3.42
N LEU A 183 45.43 -10.59 -3.89
CA LEU A 183 46.26 -11.45 -3.03
C LEU A 183 46.88 -10.67 -1.86
N ASP A 184 47.11 -9.36 -2.01
CA ASP A 184 47.61 -8.48 -0.95
C ASP A 184 46.53 -8.14 0.08
N GLN A 185 45.27 -7.92 -0.31
CA GLN A 185 44.15 -7.79 0.64
C GLN A 185 43.90 -9.08 1.43
N VAL A 186 44.09 -10.24 0.79
CA VAL A 186 44.04 -11.55 1.46
C VAL A 186 45.20 -11.69 2.45
N ARG A 187 46.43 -11.26 2.07
CA ARG A 187 47.60 -11.24 2.95
C ARG A 187 47.37 -10.36 4.18
N GLU A 188 46.97 -9.10 3.99
CA GLU A 188 46.71 -8.14 5.08
C GLU A 188 45.67 -8.69 6.09
N LYS A 189 44.63 -9.36 5.59
CA LYS A 189 43.58 -9.98 6.42
C LYS A 189 44.06 -11.22 7.19
N ILE A 190 45.07 -11.93 6.68
CA ILE A 190 45.75 -13.03 7.38
C ILE A 190 46.72 -12.48 8.43
N GLU A 191 47.56 -11.51 8.06
CA GLU A 191 48.53 -10.86 8.95
C GLU A 191 47.83 -10.20 10.15
N ARG A 192 46.71 -9.50 9.91
CA ARG A 192 45.88 -8.94 10.98
C ARG A 192 45.35 -10.00 11.93
N ARG A 193 44.78 -11.10 11.40
CA ARG A 193 44.30 -12.22 12.23
C ARG A 193 45.42 -12.89 13.03
N TYR A 194 46.62 -12.94 12.47
CA TYR A 194 47.80 -13.50 13.15
C TYR A 194 48.28 -12.58 14.28
N ALA A 195 48.29 -11.26 14.05
CA ALA A 195 48.58 -10.26 15.09
C ALA A 195 47.52 -10.24 16.20
N ASP A 196 46.23 -10.28 15.85
CA ASP A 196 45.11 -10.36 16.81
C ASP A 196 45.25 -11.63 17.70
N ALA A 197 45.66 -12.77 17.12
CA ALA A 197 45.88 -14.02 17.84
C ALA A 197 47.12 -14.00 18.75
N LEU A 198 48.22 -13.38 18.31
CA LEU A 198 49.43 -13.18 19.14
C LEU A 198 49.15 -12.27 20.33
N GLY A 199 48.49 -11.12 20.10
CA GLY A 199 48.11 -10.21 21.18
C GLY A 199 47.17 -10.85 22.22
N ALA A 200 46.28 -11.75 21.79
CA ALA A 200 45.44 -12.53 22.70
C ALA A 200 46.27 -13.52 23.57
N GLN A 201 47.35 -14.09 23.04
CA GLN A 201 48.27 -14.95 23.82
C GLN A 201 49.13 -14.14 24.79
N GLU A 202 49.65 -12.97 24.38
CA GLU A 202 50.39 -12.06 25.26
C GLU A 202 49.51 -11.57 26.43
N LEU A 203 48.24 -11.23 26.16
CA LEU A 203 47.27 -10.88 27.19
C LEU A 203 47.03 -12.03 28.18
N MET A 204 46.86 -13.27 27.73
CA MET A 204 46.75 -14.43 28.63
C MET A 204 48.00 -14.64 29.48
N HIS A 205 49.19 -14.50 28.88
CA HIS A 205 50.46 -14.68 29.58
C HIS A 205 50.65 -13.65 30.70
N ASN A 206 50.41 -12.36 30.40
CA ASN A 206 50.51 -11.28 31.38
C ASN A 206 49.45 -11.41 32.49
N THR A 207 48.21 -11.78 32.15
CA THR A 207 47.12 -11.97 33.13
C THR A 207 47.42 -13.12 34.12
N MET A 208 48.21 -14.13 33.73
CA MET A 208 48.69 -15.15 34.67
C MET A 208 49.88 -14.67 35.52
N GLY A 209 50.76 -13.82 34.98
CA GLY A 209 51.85 -13.21 35.73
C GLY A 209 51.37 -12.36 36.91
N ASP A 210 50.46 -11.42 36.64
CA ASP A 210 49.89 -10.52 37.66
C ASP A 210 49.20 -11.31 38.79
N ARG A 211 48.44 -12.36 38.44
CA ARG A 211 47.76 -13.23 39.41
C ARG A 211 48.71 -14.01 40.31
N ILE A 212 49.88 -14.40 39.82
CA ILE A 212 50.88 -15.08 40.65
C ILE A 212 51.50 -14.09 41.65
N GLN A 213 51.79 -12.86 41.23
CA GLN A 213 52.29 -11.82 42.13
C GLN A 213 51.27 -11.42 43.21
N GLU A 214 49.98 -11.33 42.87
CA GLU A 214 48.90 -11.07 43.83
C GLU A 214 48.78 -12.18 44.88
N ILE A 215 48.87 -13.46 44.47
CA ILE A 215 48.82 -14.61 45.37
C ILE A 215 50.03 -14.65 46.33
N ASP A 216 51.24 -14.39 45.83
CA ASP A 216 52.44 -14.36 46.69
C ASP A 216 52.41 -13.19 47.68
N ALA A 217 51.87 -12.03 47.30
CA ALA A 217 51.70 -10.88 48.19
C ALA A 217 50.73 -11.18 49.34
N VAL A 218 49.54 -11.74 49.04
CA VAL A 218 48.58 -12.17 50.07
C VAL A 218 49.16 -13.27 50.96
N GLY A 219 49.92 -14.21 50.37
CA GLY A 219 50.65 -15.23 51.11
C GLY A 219 51.74 -14.67 52.04
N ALA A 220 52.36 -13.55 51.70
CA ALA A 220 53.34 -12.87 52.57
C ALA A 220 52.67 -12.23 53.78
N ASP A 221 51.62 -11.45 53.59
CA ASP A 221 50.89 -10.77 54.68
C ASP A 221 50.24 -11.77 55.66
N MET A 222 49.73 -12.90 55.17
CA MET A 222 49.23 -14.00 56.02
C MET A 222 50.32 -14.57 56.94
N ARG A 223 51.57 -14.69 56.47
CA ARG A 223 52.69 -15.17 57.30
C ARG A 223 53.19 -14.08 58.26
N ALA A 224 53.22 -12.82 57.82
CA ALA A 224 53.65 -11.69 58.64
C ALA A 224 52.70 -11.43 59.82
N SER A 225 51.38 -11.46 59.56
CA SER A 225 50.35 -11.32 60.59
C SER A 225 50.39 -12.47 61.61
N ALA A 226 50.46 -13.73 61.17
CA ALA A 226 50.62 -14.88 62.05
C ALA A 226 51.87 -14.77 62.96
N ARG A 227 53.01 -14.34 62.41
CA ARG A 227 54.25 -14.14 63.20
C ARG A 227 54.14 -12.99 64.19
N LEU A 228 53.40 -11.92 63.88
CA LEU A 228 53.10 -10.84 64.82
C LEU A 228 52.18 -11.30 65.97
N GLU A 229 51.22 -12.19 65.70
CA GLU A 229 50.39 -12.78 66.76
C GLU A 229 51.18 -13.74 67.66
N GLU A 230 52.08 -14.55 67.09
CA GLU A 230 53.02 -15.38 67.87
C GLU A 230 53.89 -14.54 68.82
N ILE A 231 54.44 -13.41 68.34
CA ILE A 231 55.23 -12.47 69.17
C ILE A 231 54.35 -11.84 70.27
N ARG A 232 53.10 -11.45 69.97
CA ARG A 232 52.16 -10.95 70.98
C ARG A 232 51.80 -12.03 72.02
N ALA A 233 51.65 -13.28 71.60
CA ALA A 233 51.39 -14.41 72.49
C ALA A 233 52.58 -14.69 73.41
N GLN A 234 53.82 -14.62 72.89
CA GLN A 234 55.03 -14.72 73.71
C GLN A 234 55.15 -13.57 74.73
N MET A 235 54.82 -12.32 74.35
CA MET A 235 54.83 -11.20 75.30
C MET A 235 53.73 -11.29 76.37
N ARG A 236 52.52 -11.78 76.05
CA ARG A 236 51.51 -12.10 77.07
C ARG A 236 51.97 -13.25 77.97
N GLY A 237 52.52 -14.31 77.39
CA GLY A 237 53.09 -15.44 78.13
C GLY A 237 54.19 -15.05 79.13
N GLN A 238 54.93 -13.95 78.89
CA GLN A 238 55.89 -13.41 79.86
C GLN A 238 55.29 -12.49 80.93
N LEU A 239 54.05 -12.00 80.74
CA LEU A 239 53.28 -11.28 81.76
C LEU A 239 52.44 -12.25 82.61
N ASP A 240 51.83 -13.25 81.98
CA ASP A 240 50.95 -14.24 82.62
C ASP A 240 51.73 -15.34 83.36
N ALA A 241 53.05 -15.51 83.10
CA ALA A 241 53.92 -16.45 83.82
C ALA A 241 54.22 -16.07 85.28
N ALA A 242 53.58 -15.02 85.81
CA ALA A 242 53.61 -14.67 87.23
C ALA A 242 52.71 -15.60 88.10
N GLU A 243 51.74 -16.30 87.50
CA GLU A 243 50.92 -17.32 88.18
C GLU A 243 50.97 -18.68 87.43
N GLN A 244 50.98 -19.78 88.20
CA GLN A 244 51.36 -21.14 87.78
C GLN A 244 50.36 -22.17 88.35
N PRO A 245 50.39 -23.50 88.02
CA PRO A 245 51.11 -24.21 86.94
C PRO A 245 50.34 -25.39 86.24
N ALA A 246 50.99 -25.99 85.24
CA ALA A 246 51.08 -27.44 84.90
C ALA A 246 49.87 -28.34 84.53
N LYS A 247 49.95 -28.96 83.33
CA LYS A 247 50.00 -30.43 83.05
C LYS A 247 50.24 -30.71 81.55
N GLU A 248 51.27 -31.49 81.16
CA GLU A 248 51.25 -32.95 80.86
C GLU A 248 50.25 -33.36 79.76
N LEU A 249 50.64 -33.69 78.51
CA LEU A 249 51.49 -34.78 77.96
C LEU A 249 50.72 -36.07 77.56
N LYS A 250 50.64 -36.33 76.23
CA LYS A 250 50.54 -37.62 75.47
C LYS A 250 50.02 -37.29 74.04
N SER A 251 50.69 -37.56 72.92
CA SER A 251 51.29 -38.79 72.32
C SER A 251 50.27 -39.68 71.58
N GLY A 252 50.51 -39.95 70.29
CA GLY A 252 49.68 -40.85 69.48
C GLY A 252 50.01 -40.82 67.98
N GLU A 253 51.04 -41.56 67.56
CA GLU A 253 51.30 -41.87 66.15
C GLU A 253 50.36 -42.97 65.63
N GLY A 254 50.17 -43.03 64.30
CA GLY A 254 49.39 -44.06 63.61
C GLY A 254 49.55 -43.94 62.10
N GLU A 255 50.15 -44.95 61.47
CA GLU A 255 50.67 -44.89 60.09
C GLU A 255 50.00 -45.95 59.17
N ALA A 256 50.32 -45.88 57.88
CA ALA A 256 50.35 -46.97 56.89
C ALA A 256 49.08 -47.39 56.08
N GLU A 257 49.20 -47.24 54.74
CA GLU A 257 48.91 -48.25 53.69
C GLU A 257 47.44 -48.74 53.42
N LYS A 258 47.02 -49.19 52.21
CA LYS A 258 47.56 -49.16 50.82
C LYS A 258 46.47 -49.48 49.75
N SER A 259 46.68 -48.97 48.52
CA SER A 259 46.49 -49.58 47.18
C SER A 259 45.15 -50.18 46.64
N ALA A 260 45.03 -50.03 45.30
CA ALA A 260 44.26 -50.80 44.28
C ALA A 260 42.73 -50.55 44.13
N LYS A 261 42.10 -50.34 42.94
CA LYS A 261 42.28 -50.81 41.52
C LYS A 261 41.56 -52.17 41.28
N ASP A 262 40.77 -52.42 40.22
CA ASP A 262 40.42 -51.69 38.96
C ASP A 262 39.04 -50.93 39.06
N GLU A 263 38.09 -50.76 38.11
CA GLU A 263 37.86 -51.19 36.70
C GLU A 263 36.81 -50.30 35.94
N ALA A 264 36.44 -50.65 34.69
CA ALA A 264 35.42 -50.05 33.80
C ALA A 264 34.71 -51.20 32.98
N PRO A 265 34.03 -51.06 31.80
CA PRO A 265 33.50 -49.89 31.06
C PRO A 265 32.07 -50.05 30.41
N GLN A 266 31.62 -49.00 29.69
CA GLN A 266 30.99 -49.01 28.34
C GLN A 266 29.50 -49.34 27.99
N ASP A 267 29.16 -48.78 26.80
CA ASP A 267 28.19 -49.15 25.74
C ASP A 267 26.65 -48.95 25.89
N ASP A 268 25.87 -48.62 24.84
CA ASP A 268 26.13 -47.83 23.60
C ASP A 268 24.79 -47.48 22.86
N ALA A 269 24.88 -46.71 21.76
CA ALA A 269 24.08 -46.75 20.53
C ALA A 269 22.72 -46.00 20.38
N ALA A 270 22.49 -45.55 19.14
CA ALA A 270 21.25 -45.02 18.54
C ALA A 270 20.77 -46.02 17.42
N PRO A 271 20.12 -45.69 16.27
CA PRO A 271 19.42 -44.50 15.74
C PRO A 271 18.03 -44.83 15.09
N ALA A 272 17.43 -43.94 14.26
CA ALA A 272 16.81 -44.23 12.93
C ALA A 272 15.72 -43.22 12.42
N ALA A 273 15.45 -43.27 11.10
CA ALA A 273 14.33 -42.72 10.28
C ALA A 273 14.27 -43.54 8.94
N PRO A 274 13.47 -43.28 7.86
CA PRO A 274 12.32 -42.36 7.59
C PRO A 274 11.10 -42.99 6.82
N THR A 275 10.00 -42.23 6.53
CA THR A 275 8.82 -42.57 5.66
C THR A 275 8.03 -41.30 5.21
N GLY A 276 7.12 -41.25 4.19
CA GLY A 276 6.75 -42.22 3.13
C GLY A 276 5.35 -42.05 2.42
N GLU A 277 5.26 -41.23 1.35
CA GLU A 277 4.46 -41.39 0.08
C GLU A 277 2.87 -41.34 -0.02
N LYS A 278 2.36 -40.66 -1.10
CA LYS A 278 1.05 -40.76 -1.86
C LYS A 278 -0.31 -40.23 -1.29
N ASP A 279 -1.37 -39.92 -2.08
CA ASP A 279 -1.64 -40.16 -3.53
C ASP A 279 -2.31 -39.01 -4.38
N GLU A 280 -3.60 -39.06 -4.80
CA GLU A 280 -4.08 -38.56 -6.13
C GLU A 280 -5.47 -37.82 -6.23
N LYS A 281 -5.74 -37.16 -7.40
CA LYS A 281 -7.02 -36.62 -8.01
C LYS A 281 -7.73 -35.37 -7.39
N SER A 282 -8.30 -34.36 -8.10
CA SER A 282 -8.82 -34.05 -9.48
C SER A 282 -10.33 -34.32 -9.73
N GLU A 283 -11.13 -33.55 -10.51
CA GLU A 283 -10.96 -32.30 -11.31
C GLU A 283 -12.35 -31.65 -11.65
N LYS A 284 -12.48 -30.29 -11.66
CA LYS A 284 -13.10 -29.46 -12.76
C LYS A 284 -14.63 -29.47 -13.05
N GLU A 285 -15.03 -28.60 -14.01
CA GLU A 285 -16.35 -28.47 -14.71
C GLU A 285 -17.56 -27.90 -13.91
N GLU A 286 -18.58 -27.25 -14.52
CA GLU A 286 -18.59 -26.34 -15.69
C GLU A 286 -19.80 -25.34 -15.64
N LYS A 287 -20.14 -24.72 -16.79
CA LYS A 287 -21.09 -23.61 -16.99
C LYS A 287 -22.57 -23.95 -16.70
N SER A 288 -23.35 -22.92 -16.36
CA SER A 288 -24.58 -22.51 -17.09
C SER A 288 -24.82 -21.01 -16.79
N ALA A 289 -25.15 -20.09 -17.71
CA ALA A 289 -25.95 -20.12 -18.95
C ALA A 289 -27.45 -19.87 -18.73
N GLU A 290 -27.82 -18.59 -18.74
CA GLU A 290 -29.13 -18.04 -19.15
C GLU A 290 -28.87 -16.66 -19.81
#